data_AF-A0A6L8D0M8-F1
#
_entry.id   AF-A0A6L8D0M8-F1
#
_cell.length_a   1.000
_cell.length_b   1.000
_cell.length_c   1.000
_cell.angle_alpha   90.00
_cell.angle_beta   90.00
_cell.angle_gamma   90.00
#
_symmetry.space_group_name_H-M   'P 1'
#
loop_
_entity.id
_entity.type
_entity.pdbx_description
1 polymer ?
#
loop_
_entity_poly.entity_id
_entity_poly.type
_entity_poly.pdbx_seq_one_letter_code
_entity_poly.pdbx_strand_id
1 'polypeptide(L)' 'MALTREFKESIRERAEIDAEFRMLLLGEGVECLKSGEFEVGKSLLRDYINATLGLTKTTDRSATLDPDP' A
#
# COMPACT_ATOMS: atom_id res chain seq x y z
N MET A 1 8.68 7.47 -10.24
CA MET A 1 7.57 7.10 -11.15
C MET A 1 6.40 6.63 -10.30
N ALA A 2 5.17 7.02 -10.63
CA ALA A 2 4.00 6.68 -9.82
C ALA A 2 3.66 5.19 -10.03
N LEU A 3 3.86 4.37 -9.00
CA LEU A 3 3.28 3.02 -8.95
C LEU A 3 1.77 3.20 -9.10
N THR A 4 1.25 2.75 -10.24
CA THR A 4 -0.17 2.90 -10.59
C THR A 4 -1.01 2.23 -9.51
N ARG A 5 -2.21 2.76 -9.28
CA ARG A 5 -3.12 2.29 -8.24
C ARG A 5 -3.38 0.78 -8.32
N GLU A 6 -3.38 0.24 -9.54
CA GLU A 6 -3.51 -1.19 -9.86
C GLU A 6 -2.36 -2.04 -9.31
N PHE A 7 -1.11 -1.54 -9.37
CA PHE A 7 0.04 -2.24 -8.81
C PHE A 7 -0.11 -2.42 -7.30
N LYS A 8 -0.55 -1.38 -6.60
CA LYS A 8 -0.78 -1.44 -5.14
C LYS A 8 -1.90 -2.40 -4.75
N GLU A 9 -2.93 -2.49 -5.60
CA GLU A 9 -4.06 -3.41 -5.41
C GLU A 9 -3.61 -4.87 -5.60
N SER A 10 -2.79 -5.16 -6.63
CA SER A 10 -2.16 -6.47 -6.81
C SER A 10 -1.20 -6.86 -5.68
N ILE A 11 -0.38 -5.92 -5.17
CA ILE A 11 0.48 -6.16 -4.00
C ILE A 11 -0.38 -6.55 -2.79
N ARG A 12 -1.52 -5.87 -2.58
CA ARG A 12 -2.44 -6.14 -1.47
C ARG A 12 -3.07 -7.52 -1.58
N GLU A 13 -3.68 -7.85 -2.73
CA GLU A 13 -4.30 -9.17 -2.94
C GLU A 13 -3.30 -10.31 -2.74
N ARG A 14 -2.08 -10.15 -3.28
CA ARG A 14 -1.03 -11.16 -3.12
C ARG A 14 -0.53 -11.25 -1.69
N ALA A 15 -0.35 -10.11 -1.03
CA ALA A 15 0.03 -10.05 0.37
C ALA A 15 -1.05 -10.59 1.31
N GLU A 16 -2.34 -10.60 0.97
CA GLU A 16 -3.36 -11.24 1.81
C GLU A 16 -3.22 -12.77 1.79
N ILE A 17 -2.93 -13.35 0.63
CA ILE A 17 -2.90 -14.80 0.40
C ILE A 17 -1.53 -15.41 0.74
N ASP A 18 -0.44 -14.67 0.48
CA ASP A 18 0.93 -15.17 0.55
C ASP A 18 1.72 -14.49 1.68
N ALA A 19 1.98 -15.27 2.73
CA ALA A 19 2.76 -14.83 3.89
C ALA A 19 4.26 -14.67 3.60
N GLU A 20 4.80 -15.44 2.66
CA GLU A 20 6.21 -15.34 2.25
C GLU A 20 6.42 -14.05 1.46
N PHE A 21 5.51 -13.75 0.54
CA PHE A 21 5.49 -12.50 -0.20
C PHE A 21 5.47 -11.27 0.72
N ARG A 22 4.67 -11.30 1.79
CA ARG A 22 4.66 -10.23 2.81
C ARG A 22 6.03 -10.04 3.46
N MET A 23 6.71 -11.13 3.84
CA MET A 23 8.02 -11.03 4.46
C MET A 23 9.10 -10.51 3.50
N LEU A 24 9.06 -10.93 2.23
CA LEU A 24 9.98 -10.44 1.20
C LEU A 24 9.76 -8.95 0.93
N LEU A 25 8.50 -8.49 0.86
CA LEU A 25 8.18 -7.07 0.66
C LEU A 25 8.72 -6.18 1.80
N LEU A 26 8.64 -6.68 3.05
CA LEU A 26 9.23 -6.01 4.21
C LEU A 26 10.77 -6.00 4.13
N GLY A 27 11.38 -7.13 3.79
CA GLY A 27 12.83 -7.27 3.66
C GLY A 27 13.40 -6.33 2.60
N GLU A 28 12.76 -6.24 1.44
CA GLU A 28 13.15 -5.33 0.36
C GLU A 28 13.05 -3.87 0.80
N GLY A 29 11.98 -3.50 1.51
CA GLY A 29 11.83 -2.17 2.08
C GLY A 29 12.98 -1.81 3.04
N VAL A 30 13.40 -2.74 3.88
CA VAL A 30 14.52 -2.56 4.82
C VAL A 30 15.86 -2.47 4.09
N GLU A 31 16.12 -3.31 3.09
CA GLU A 31 17.35 -3.25 2.30
C GLU A 31 17.45 -1.96 1.47
N CYS A 32 16.34 -1.44 0.93
CA CYS A 32 16.31 -0.12 0.31
C CYS A 32 16.71 0.99 1.29
N LEU A 33 16.19 0.96 2.53
CA LEU A 33 16.58 1.93 3.55
C LEU A 33 18.06 1.85 3.88
N LYS A 34 18.60 0.62 4.00
CA LYS A 34 20.02 0.37 4.29
C LYS A 34 20.93 0.80 3.13
N SER A 35 20.45 0.70 1.90
CA SER A 35 21.17 1.12 0.68
C SER A 35 21.07 2.64 0.42
N GLY A 36 20.33 3.38 1.25
CA GLY A 36 20.14 4.84 1.10
C GLY A 36 19.02 5.23 0.14
N GLU A 37 18.26 4.26 -0.37
CA GLU A 37 17.09 4.46 -1.23
C GLU A 37 15.83 4.74 -0.41
N PHE A 38 15.86 5.85 0.34
CA PHE A 38 14.83 6.18 1.32
C PHE A 38 13.43 6.33 0.73
N GLU A 39 13.28 6.93 -0.45
CA GLU A 39 11.97 7.10 -1.10
C GLU A 39 11.35 5.75 -1.51
N VAL A 40 12.18 4.84 -2.01
CA VAL A 40 11.77 3.50 -2.42
C VAL A 40 11.38 2.68 -1.19
N GLY A 41 12.26 2.65 -0.17
CA GLY A 41 12.00 1.93 1.08
C GLY A 41 10.74 2.43 1.78
N LYS A 42 10.53 3.74 1.86
CA LYS A 42 9.28 4.31 2.40
C LYS A 42 8.04 3.91 1.60
N SER A 43 8.13 3.82 0.27
CA SER A 43 6.99 3.37 -0.55
C SER A 43 6.68 1.91 -0.27
N LEU A 44 7.69 1.04 -0.28
CA LEU A 44 7.53 -0.39 -0.02
C LEU A 44 6.95 -0.67 1.37
N LEU A 45 7.45 0.01 2.40
CA LEU A 45 6.91 -0.13 3.76
C LEU A 45 5.47 0.37 3.87
N ARG A 46 5.12 1.46 3.19
CA ARG A 46 3.74 1.94 3.13
C ARG A 46 2.82 0.93 2.44
N ASP A 47 3.28 0.36 1.34
CA ASP A 47 2.51 -0.64 0.60
C ASP A 47 2.36 -1.94 1.40
N TYR A 48 3.40 -2.37 2.13
CA TYR A 48 3.33 -3.45 3.11
C TYR A 48 2.27 -3.17 4.19
N ILE A 49 2.33 -2.01 4.85
CA ILE A 49 1.35 -1.59 5.86
C ILE A 49 -0.08 -1.60 5.29
N ASN A 50 -0.28 -1.03 4.10
CA ASN A 50 -1.59 -0.98 3.46
C ASN A 50 -2.12 -2.37 3.10
N ALA A 51 -1.22 -3.29 2.75
CA ALA A 51 -1.52 -4.65 2.39
C ALA A 51 -1.80 -5.57 3.59
N THR A 52 -1.14 -5.35 4.73
CA THR A 52 -1.26 -6.24 5.90
C THR A 52 -2.24 -5.74 6.95
N LEU A 53 -2.30 -4.42 7.17
CA LEU A 53 -3.16 -3.83 8.21
C LEU A 53 -4.53 -3.43 7.67
N GLY A 54 -4.71 -3.54 6.34
CA GLY A 54 -5.98 -3.26 5.71
C GLY A 54 -6.51 -1.87 6.07
N LEU A 55 -5.66 -0.84 6.00
CA LEU A 55 -6.12 0.55 6.02
C LEU A 55 -7.04 0.72 4.80
N THR A 56 -8.31 0.42 5.01
CA THR A 56 -9.39 0.69 4.08
C THR A 56 -9.26 2.16 3.77
N LYS A 57 -9.08 2.47 2.49
CA LYS A 57 -9.29 3.83 1.96
C LYS A 57 -10.43 4.44 2.74
N THR A 58 -10.17 5.52 3.46
CA THR A 58 -11.23 6.46 3.83
C THR A 58 -11.85 6.87 2.50
N THR A 59 -12.97 6.24 2.15
CA THR A 59 -13.85 6.72 1.12
C THR A 59 -14.29 8.08 1.62
N ASP A 60 -13.66 9.13 1.09
CA ASP A 60 -14.13 10.50 1.27
C ASP A 60 -15.50 10.60 0.61
N ARG A 61 -16.53 10.28 1.40
CA ARG A 61 -17.94 10.42 1.04
C ARG A 61 -18.33 11.87 1.36
N SER A 62 -17.75 12.81 0.62
CA SER A 62 -18.31 14.17 0.49
C SER A 62 -18.69 14.42 -0.97
N ALA A 63 -19.57 13.58 -1.49
CA ALA A 63 -20.42 13.91 -2.63
C ALA A 63 -21.84 13.43 -2.30
N THR A 64 -22.82 14.24 -2.68
CA THR A 64 -24.27 14.16 -2.40
C THR A 64 -24.71 14.66 -1.02
N LEU A 65 -24.51 15.96 -0.75
CA LEU A 65 -25.59 16.72 -0.14
C LEU A 65 -26.48 17.21 -1.28
N ASP A 66 -27.38 16.34 -1.75
CA ASP A 66 -28.59 16.80 -2.42
C ASP A 66 -29.64 16.99 -1.31
N PRO A 67 -29.95 18.22 -0.89
CA PRO A 67 -31.18 18.47 -0.17
C PRO A 67 -32.31 18.69 -1.18
N ASP A 68 -33.19 17.70 -1.32
CA ASP A 68 -34.57 17.92 -1.74
C ASP A 68 -35.47 17.04 -0.86
N PRO A 69 -36.60 17.59 -0.38
CA PRO A 69 -37.80 17.61 -1.21
C PRO A 69 -38.47 18.98 -1.40
#